data_AF-A0A669PH52-F1
#
_entry.id   AF-A0A669PH52-F1
#
_cell.length_a   1.000
_cell.length_b   1.000
_cell.length_c   1.000
_cell.angle_alpha   90.00
_cell.angle_beta   90.00
_cell.angle_gamma   90.00
#
_symmetry.space_group_name_H-M   'P 1'
#
loop_
_entity.id
_entity.type
_entity.pdbx_description
1 polymer ?
#
loop_
_entity_poly.entity_id
_entity_poly.type
_entity_poly.pdbx_seq_one_letter_code
_entity_poly.pdbx_strand_id
1 'polypeptide(L)'
;MPYIKKTAGKKAPAKRKLAEVFALGEVLTDTSRKEWKLGAPIGQGGFGRLYLADVNSSKLVGSDAPYVVKVEPSQNGPLFTELKFYMRAAKPDEIQKWTKSHKLKYLGVPRYWGSGLHEKSGNSYRFMIMDRFGRDLQKVYEENAKRFAHKTVLQLGLRILDILEYIHEHEYVHGDIKASNLLQSCKNPNQVYLVDYGLAYRYCPEGVHKAYKEDPKRCHDGTIEYTSIDAHKGVAPSRRGDLEILGYCMLHWLSGHLPWEDNLKDPNFVRDSKIRCRENVSELMDKCFPGKNKPDEIRKYMEKVKQLSYEEKPVYPHFREILLQGLKSIGQKDDGVLDFGLSENGDVQTNPVQKMAAEGQSDIMASDMKARMKQRCIIEFLHAEKIAPIDIRRRLLNVYGDQTVDVSTVRRWVVRFSSGDNDLKDKPRSGRPCTAVTPRNEERLNQLIHSNLGITTRELCTELNIGFNALETMKKRKAAAAANESSEAEMEDAGSPEKKKPASSKAVATRTRKTTSPKTKKSAATRKRVQK
;
A
#
# COMPACT_ATOMS: atom_id res chain seq x y z
N MET A 1 -41.46 -47.32 1.90
CA MET A 1 -40.30 -46.47 1.52
C MET A 1 -40.77 -45.36 0.58
N PRO A 2 -40.99 -44.11 1.03
CA PRO A 2 -41.23 -42.99 0.11
C PRO A 2 -39.91 -42.53 -0.54
N TYR A 3 -39.98 -42.14 -1.81
CA TYR A 3 -38.84 -41.86 -2.67
C TYR A 3 -38.21 -40.49 -2.34
N ILE A 4 -36.96 -40.47 -1.87
CA ILE A 4 -36.24 -39.21 -1.57
C ILE A 4 -35.88 -38.53 -2.89
N LYS A 5 -36.53 -37.41 -3.21
CA LYS A 5 -36.11 -36.52 -4.30
C LYS A 5 -34.71 -35.99 -4.01
N LYS A 6 -33.72 -36.39 -4.82
CA LYS A 6 -32.40 -35.75 -4.84
C LYS A 6 -32.58 -34.25 -5.09
N THR A 7 -32.21 -33.43 -4.12
CA THR A 7 -32.13 -31.98 -4.28
C THR A 7 -31.10 -31.67 -5.36
N ALA A 8 -31.50 -30.91 -6.39
CA ALA A 8 -30.58 -30.50 -7.44
C ALA A 8 -29.45 -29.69 -6.83
N GLY A 9 -28.21 -30.17 -6.98
CA GLY A 9 -27.02 -29.45 -6.51
C GLY A 9 -26.98 -28.07 -7.15
N LYS A 10 -27.03 -27.02 -6.32
CA LYS A 10 -26.87 -25.65 -6.81
C LYS A 10 -25.51 -25.56 -7.51
N LYS A 11 -25.50 -25.16 -8.78
CA LYS A 11 -24.25 -24.77 -9.45
C LYS A 11 -23.55 -23.74 -8.58
N ALA A 12 -22.28 -23.98 -8.27
CA ALA A 12 -21.45 -22.98 -7.60
C ALA A 12 -21.52 -21.67 -8.40
N PRO A 13 -21.55 -20.50 -7.75
CA PRO A 13 -21.53 -19.22 -8.46
C PRO A 13 -20.30 -19.19 -9.38
N ALA A 14 -20.48 -18.69 -10.59
CA ALA A 14 -19.40 -18.60 -11.56
C ALA A 14 -18.20 -17.87 -10.93
N LYS A 15 -17.00 -18.45 -11.04
CA LYS A 15 -15.78 -17.84 -10.49
C LYS A 15 -15.65 -16.42 -11.05
N ARG A 16 -15.67 -15.43 -10.16
CA ARG A 16 -15.49 -14.01 -10.51
C ARG A 16 -14.18 -13.87 -11.27
N LYS A 17 -14.20 -13.18 -12.41
CA LYS A 17 -13.01 -12.97 -13.24
C LYS A 17 -12.19 -11.81 -12.66
N LEU A 18 -10.87 -11.90 -12.76
CA LEU A 18 -9.96 -10.79 -12.52
C LEU A 18 -9.93 -9.89 -13.78
N ALA A 19 -9.69 -8.58 -13.61
CA ALA A 19 -9.52 -7.67 -14.74
C ALA A 19 -8.30 -8.06 -15.62
N GLU A 20 -8.42 -7.87 -16.94
CA GLU A 20 -7.25 -7.95 -17.84
C GLU A 20 -6.30 -6.78 -17.59
N VAL A 21 -5.09 -6.83 -18.16
CA VAL A 21 -4.11 -5.74 -18.00
C VAL A 21 -4.42 -4.62 -19.00
N PHE A 22 -4.46 -3.39 -18.49
CA PHE A 22 -4.65 -2.19 -19.29
C PHE A 22 -3.29 -1.65 -19.73
N ALA A 23 -3.22 -1.09 -20.93
CA ALA A 23 -1.96 -0.60 -21.48
C ALA A 23 -1.54 0.71 -20.80
N LEU A 24 -0.24 0.93 -20.66
CA LEU A 24 0.27 2.22 -20.20
C LEU A 24 -0.10 3.30 -21.21
N GLY A 25 -0.69 4.39 -20.74
CA GLY A 25 -1.22 5.45 -21.60
C GLY A 25 -2.59 5.17 -22.22
N GLU A 26 -3.24 4.04 -21.94
CA GLU A 26 -4.64 3.79 -22.32
C GLU A 26 -5.53 4.88 -21.71
N VAL A 27 -6.54 5.35 -22.46
CA VAL A 27 -7.42 6.45 -22.03
C VAL A 27 -8.82 5.89 -21.77
N LEU A 28 -9.35 6.20 -20.59
CA LEU A 28 -10.71 5.86 -20.18
C LEU A 28 -11.57 7.12 -20.15
N THR A 29 -12.74 7.09 -20.79
CA THR A 29 -13.70 8.21 -20.79
C THR A 29 -14.81 7.94 -19.79
N ASP A 30 -14.99 8.82 -18.81
CA ASP A 30 -16.01 8.66 -17.77
C ASP A 30 -17.43 9.06 -18.24
N THR A 31 -18.45 8.80 -17.42
CA THR A 31 -19.85 9.15 -17.74
C THR A 31 -20.08 10.64 -17.94
N SER A 32 -19.18 11.49 -17.46
CA SER A 32 -19.21 12.95 -17.62
C SER A 32 -18.41 13.42 -18.84
N ARG A 33 -17.94 12.47 -19.69
CA ARG A 33 -17.06 12.69 -20.85
C ARG A 33 -15.67 13.25 -20.52
N LYS A 34 -15.23 13.16 -19.26
CA LYS A 34 -13.86 13.49 -18.90
C LYS A 34 -12.95 12.31 -19.18
N GLU A 35 -11.82 12.58 -19.79
CA GLU A 35 -10.83 11.58 -20.16
C GLU A 35 -9.73 11.45 -19.11
N TRP A 36 -9.39 10.21 -18.80
CA TRP A 36 -8.42 9.82 -17.79
C TRP A 36 -7.38 8.91 -18.41
N LYS A 37 -6.10 9.31 -18.38
CA LYS A 37 -5.00 8.50 -18.90
C LYS A 37 -4.47 7.58 -17.80
N LEU A 38 -4.17 6.34 -18.16
CA LEU A 38 -3.60 5.35 -17.25
C LEU A 38 -2.07 5.40 -17.21
N GLY A 39 -1.52 5.24 -16.00
CA GLY A 39 -0.10 5.05 -15.73
C GLY A 39 0.21 3.62 -15.26
N ALA A 40 1.31 3.48 -14.52
CA ALA A 40 1.77 2.20 -14.03
C ALA A 40 0.72 1.49 -13.14
N PRO A 41 0.60 0.15 -13.21
CA PRO A 41 -0.15 -0.62 -12.23
C PRO A 41 0.54 -0.51 -10.86
N ILE A 42 -0.26 -0.31 -9.80
CA ILE A 42 0.22 -0.13 -8.41
C ILE A 42 -0.33 -1.19 -7.45
N GLY A 43 -1.34 -1.96 -7.87
CA GLY A 43 -1.94 -2.97 -7.03
C GLY A 43 -2.89 -3.90 -7.78
N GLN A 44 -3.10 -5.08 -7.22
CA GLN A 44 -4.07 -6.06 -7.69
C GLN A 44 -4.84 -6.57 -6.47
N GLY A 45 -6.15 -6.31 -6.44
CA GLY A 45 -7.06 -6.89 -5.45
C GLY A 45 -7.55 -8.27 -5.91
N GLY A 46 -8.46 -8.87 -5.13
CA GLY A 46 -9.03 -10.18 -5.46
C GLY A 46 -9.82 -10.21 -6.78
N PHE A 47 -10.40 -9.08 -7.20
CA PHE A 47 -11.31 -8.99 -8.35
C PHE A 47 -10.95 -7.87 -9.35
N GLY A 48 -10.02 -6.99 -8.99
CA GLY A 48 -9.71 -5.77 -9.75
C GLY A 48 -8.24 -5.36 -9.74
N ARG A 49 -7.91 -4.40 -10.60
CA ARG A 49 -6.58 -3.80 -10.72
C ARG A 49 -6.61 -2.32 -10.38
N LEU A 50 -5.54 -1.84 -9.77
CA LEU A 50 -5.29 -0.44 -9.48
C LEU A 50 -4.15 0.08 -10.36
N TYR A 51 -4.37 1.20 -11.04
CA TYR A 51 -3.36 1.91 -11.81
C TYR A 51 -3.27 3.36 -11.34
N LEU A 52 -2.10 3.97 -11.51
CA LEU A 52 -1.99 5.43 -11.48
C LEU A 52 -2.88 6.04 -12.57
N ALA A 53 -3.44 7.21 -12.31
CA ALA A 53 -4.26 7.93 -13.27
C ALA A 53 -4.02 9.45 -13.19
N ASP A 54 -4.14 10.11 -14.34
CA ASP A 54 -4.21 11.57 -14.42
C ASP A 54 -5.23 11.99 -15.49
N VAL A 55 -5.58 13.27 -15.52
CA VAL A 55 -6.42 13.85 -16.59
C VAL A 55 -5.67 13.73 -17.93
N ASN A 56 -6.38 13.37 -18.99
CA ASN A 56 -5.76 13.18 -20.30
C ASN A 56 -5.02 14.46 -20.77
N SER A 57 -3.78 14.28 -21.21
CA SER A 57 -2.87 15.35 -21.66
C SER A 57 -1.79 14.76 -22.57
N SER A 58 -0.87 15.56 -23.08
CA SER A 58 0.29 15.05 -23.84
C SER A 58 1.33 14.33 -22.97
N LYS A 59 1.32 14.54 -21.64
CA LYS A 59 2.31 13.96 -20.72
C LYS A 59 2.05 12.46 -20.48
N LEU A 60 3.11 11.76 -20.06
CA LEU A 60 3.00 10.43 -19.46
C LEU A 60 2.56 10.56 -18.00
N VAL A 61 1.86 9.55 -17.49
CA VAL A 61 1.39 9.50 -16.09
C VAL A 61 2.55 9.04 -15.20
N GLY A 62 3.17 9.98 -14.49
CA GLY A 62 4.35 9.75 -13.66
C GLY A 62 4.06 9.08 -12.31
N SER A 63 5.13 8.74 -11.59
CA SER A 63 5.06 8.16 -10.23
C SER A 63 4.55 9.13 -9.16
N ASP A 64 4.27 10.39 -9.53
CA ASP A 64 3.69 11.48 -8.74
C ASP A 64 2.19 11.70 -9.02
N ALA A 65 1.61 10.97 -9.99
CA ALA A 65 0.22 11.10 -10.42
C ALA A 65 -0.78 11.19 -9.25
N PRO A 66 -1.73 12.15 -9.26
CA PRO A 66 -2.56 12.48 -8.10
C PRO A 66 -3.76 11.55 -7.88
N TYR A 67 -4.14 10.75 -8.89
CA TYR A 67 -5.31 9.87 -8.84
C TYR A 67 -4.91 8.41 -9.05
N VAL A 68 -5.85 7.52 -8.71
CA VAL A 68 -5.82 6.11 -9.09
C VAL A 68 -7.12 5.75 -9.79
N VAL A 69 -7.06 4.76 -10.68
CA VAL A 69 -8.24 4.07 -11.18
C VAL A 69 -8.32 2.67 -10.56
N LYS A 70 -9.50 2.28 -10.08
CA LYS A 70 -9.85 0.90 -9.74
C LYS A 70 -10.69 0.32 -10.87
N VAL A 71 -10.26 -0.81 -11.45
CA VAL A 71 -10.92 -1.45 -12.61
C VAL A 71 -11.31 -2.89 -12.27
N GLU A 72 -12.57 -3.25 -12.48
CA GLU A 72 -13.10 -4.62 -12.37
C GLU A 72 -13.95 -4.97 -13.60
N PRO A 73 -14.05 -6.26 -14.03
CA PRO A 73 -15.08 -6.70 -14.96
C PRO A 73 -16.47 -6.21 -14.53
N SER A 74 -17.29 -5.69 -15.45
CA SER A 74 -18.52 -4.98 -15.11
C SER A 74 -19.59 -5.84 -14.42
N GLN A 75 -19.46 -7.18 -14.53
CA GLN A 75 -20.25 -8.21 -13.85
C GLN A 75 -19.86 -8.46 -12.39
N ASN A 76 -18.70 -7.98 -11.92
CA ASN A 76 -18.27 -8.13 -10.54
C ASN A 76 -19.06 -7.17 -9.62
N GLY A 77 -19.56 -7.72 -8.51
CA GLY A 77 -20.38 -6.99 -7.53
C GLY A 77 -19.63 -5.98 -6.63
N PRO A 78 -18.42 -6.26 -6.10
CA PRO A 78 -17.77 -5.40 -5.12
C PRO A 78 -17.58 -3.94 -5.55
N LEU A 79 -16.95 -3.71 -6.72
CA LEU A 79 -16.78 -2.34 -7.24
C LEU A 79 -18.13 -1.64 -7.54
N PHE A 80 -19.22 -2.38 -7.80
CA PHE A 80 -20.54 -1.77 -7.96
C PHE A 80 -21.08 -1.24 -6.62
N THR A 81 -20.95 -2.00 -5.53
CA THR A 81 -21.34 -1.54 -4.17
C THR A 81 -20.50 -0.33 -3.76
N GLU A 82 -19.18 -0.44 -3.88
CA GLU A 82 -18.22 0.61 -3.55
C GLU A 82 -18.51 1.90 -4.34
N LEU A 83 -18.68 1.79 -5.66
CA LEU A 83 -19.02 2.93 -6.51
C LEU A 83 -20.35 3.61 -6.09
N LYS A 84 -21.35 2.85 -5.63
CA LYS A 84 -22.60 3.42 -5.14
C LYS A 84 -22.43 4.22 -3.85
N PHE A 85 -21.52 3.84 -2.96
CA PHE A 85 -21.11 4.69 -1.84
C PHE A 85 -20.46 5.97 -2.38
N TYR A 86 -19.40 5.85 -3.19
CA TYR A 86 -18.61 6.99 -3.67
C TYR A 86 -19.45 8.04 -4.41
N MET A 87 -20.34 7.61 -5.31
CA MET A 87 -21.24 8.50 -6.07
C MET A 87 -22.26 9.26 -5.19
N ARG A 88 -22.58 8.75 -3.99
CA ARG A 88 -23.60 9.33 -3.10
C ARG A 88 -23.00 10.15 -1.95
N ALA A 89 -21.92 9.64 -1.36
CA ALA A 89 -21.39 10.12 -0.08
C ALA A 89 -19.91 10.56 -0.14
N ALA A 90 -19.26 10.59 -1.30
CA ALA A 90 -17.83 10.94 -1.38
C ALA A 90 -17.48 11.96 -2.48
N LYS A 91 -18.45 12.79 -2.88
CA LYS A 91 -18.19 13.91 -3.80
C LYS A 91 -17.30 14.96 -3.12
N PRO A 92 -16.37 15.61 -3.85
CA PRO A 92 -15.50 16.64 -3.29
C PRO A 92 -16.24 17.75 -2.52
N ASP A 93 -17.35 18.23 -3.07
CA ASP A 93 -18.11 19.35 -2.51
C ASP A 93 -18.82 18.97 -1.19
N GLU A 94 -19.39 17.76 -1.08
CA GLU A 94 -20.03 17.28 0.15
C GLU A 94 -19.00 17.04 1.26
N ILE A 95 -17.86 16.41 0.92
CA ILE A 95 -16.73 16.25 1.85
C ILE A 95 -16.23 17.63 2.33
N GLN A 96 -16.07 18.60 1.43
CA GLN A 96 -15.59 19.94 1.77
C GLN A 96 -16.61 20.70 2.65
N LYS A 97 -17.90 20.60 2.33
CA LYS A 97 -19.01 21.18 3.09
C LYS A 97 -19.04 20.64 4.51
N TRP A 98 -18.97 19.31 4.69
CA TRP A 98 -18.91 18.68 6.01
C TRP A 98 -17.67 19.09 6.80
N THR A 99 -16.50 19.06 6.16
CA THR A 99 -15.21 19.44 6.77
C THR A 99 -15.30 20.87 7.33
N LYS A 100 -15.87 21.80 6.56
CA LYS A 100 -16.10 23.19 6.98
C LYS A 100 -17.11 23.31 8.12
N SER A 101 -18.28 22.66 8.03
CA SER A 101 -19.33 22.79 9.05
C SER A 101 -18.94 22.20 10.40
N HIS A 102 -18.12 21.13 10.40
CA HIS A 102 -17.61 20.48 11.61
C HIS A 102 -16.25 21.02 12.07
N LYS A 103 -15.72 22.08 11.42
CA LYS A 103 -14.45 22.73 11.75
C LYS A 103 -13.23 21.77 11.77
N LEU A 104 -13.27 20.73 10.93
CA LEU A 104 -12.22 19.72 10.84
C LEU A 104 -11.04 20.24 9.99
N LYS A 105 -9.80 19.85 10.35
CA LYS A 105 -8.60 20.14 9.55
C LYS A 105 -8.65 19.43 8.19
N TYR A 106 -9.19 18.22 8.17
CA TYR A 106 -9.47 17.40 6.98
C TYR A 106 -10.50 16.32 7.36
N LEU A 107 -11.08 15.64 6.37
CA LEU A 107 -11.87 14.42 6.56
C LEU A 107 -11.20 13.28 5.80
N GLY A 108 -10.98 12.14 6.48
CA GLY A 108 -10.29 10.97 5.91
C GLY A 108 -11.16 10.09 5.01
N VAL A 109 -12.05 10.69 4.21
CA VAL A 109 -12.85 9.99 3.19
C VAL A 109 -12.27 10.32 1.82
N PRO A 110 -11.88 9.32 0.99
CA PRO A 110 -11.34 9.58 -0.34
C PRO A 110 -12.35 10.26 -1.25
N ARG A 111 -11.90 11.19 -2.09
CA ARG A 111 -12.80 11.87 -3.03
C ARG A 111 -13.03 11.02 -4.28
N TYR A 112 -14.29 10.97 -4.69
CA TYR A 112 -14.75 10.46 -5.97
C TYR A 112 -14.53 11.50 -7.07
N TRP A 113 -13.90 11.09 -8.18
CA TRP A 113 -13.59 12.00 -9.29
C TRP A 113 -14.26 11.64 -10.61
N GLY A 114 -14.70 10.38 -10.80
CA GLY A 114 -15.33 9.91 -12.02
C GLY A 114 -15.52 8.40 -12.02
N SER A 115 -16.36 7.89 -12.92
CA SER A 115 -16.51 6.45 -13.18
C SER A 115 -17.10 6.21 -14.56
N GLY A 116 -16.94 5.00 -15.08
CA GLY A 116 -17.47 4.66 -16.39
C GLY A 116 -17.48 3.16 -16.66
N LEU A 117 -17.85 2.84 -17.90
CA LEU A 117 -17.64 1.55 -18.51
C LEU A 117 -16.61 1.71 -19.62
N HIS A 118 -15.70 0.74 -19.74
CA HIS A 118 -14.73 0.66 -20.82
C HIS A 118 -14.79 -0.72 -21.45
N GLU A 119 -14.70 -0.80 -22.78
CA GLU A 119 -14.72 -2.06 -23.50
C GLU A 119 -13.31 -2.39 -24.01
N LYS A 120 -12.86 -3.62 -23.72
CA LYS A 120 -11.55 -4.12 -24.14
C LYS A 120 -11.64 -5.62 -24.42
N SER A 121 -11.05 -6.06 -25.53
CA SER A 121 -11.02 -7.49 -25.91
C SER A 121 -12.41 -8.17 -25.94
N GLY A 122 -13.49 -7.43 -26.24
CA GLY A 122 -14.86 -7.92 -26.19
C GLY A 122 -15.47 -8.07 -24.77
N ASN A 123 -14.75 -7.65 -23.73
CA ASN A 123 -15.20 -7.62 -22.35
C ASN A 123 -15.50 -6.18 -21.90
N SER A 124 -16.52 -6.03 -21.05
CA SER A 124 -16.89 -4.77 -20.43
C SER A 124 -16.31 -4.66 -19.01
N TYR A 125 -15.67 -3.53 -18.71
CA TYR A 125 -15.05 -3.23 -17.43
C TYR A 125 -15.69 -2.00 -16.80
N ARG A 126 -15.94 -2.06 -15.50
CA ARG A 126 -16.30 -0.91 -14.67
C ARG A 126 -15.02 -0.30 -14.12
N PHE A 127 -14.93 1.02 -14.17
CA PHE A 127 -13.82 1.75 -13.55
C PHE A 127 -14.32 2.89 -12.67
N MET A 128 -13.51 3.26 -11.68
CA MET A 128 -13.73 4.38 -10.77
C MET A 128 -12.42 5.14 -10.54
N ILE A 129 -12.46 6.47 -10.60
CA ILE A 129 -11.35 7.36 -10.34
C ILE A 129 -11.49 7.95 -8.93
N MET A 130 -10.44 7.83 -8.14
CA MET A 130 -10.37 8.32 -6.76
C MET A 130 -8.99 8.92 -6.44
N ASP A 131 -8.89 9.61 -5.31
CA ASP A 131 -7.60 10.10 -4.78
C ASP A 131 -6.55 8.99 -4.66
N ARG A 132 -5.29 9.32 -4.92
CA ARG A 132 -4.15 8.44 -4.62
C ARG A 132 -3.66 8.61 -3.18
N PHE A 133 -3.34 7.50 -2.55
CA PHE A 133 -2.72 7.43 -1.22
C PHE A 133 -1.37 6.69 -1.24
N GLY A 134 -0.64 6.82 -0.14
CA GLY A 134 0.67 6.21 0.10
C GLY A 134 0.55 4.83 0.75
N ARG A 135 1.31 4.60 1.81
CA ARG A 135 1.36 3.31 2.52
C ARG A 135 0.07 3.06 3.31
N ASP A 136 -0.33 1.79 3.36
CA ASP A 136 -1.32 1.28 4.31
C ASP A 136 -0.71 1.14 5.71
N LEU A 137 -1.54 1.31 6.74
CA LEU A 137 -1.09 1.20 8.13
C LEU A 137 -0.80 -0.25 8.55
N GLN A 138 -1.23 -1.27 7.81
CA GLN A 138 -0.88 -2.65 8.13
C GLN A 138 0.62 -2.90 7.96
N LYS A 139 1.23 -2.42 6.86
CA LYS A 139 2.69 -2.44 6.69
C LYS A 139 3.41 -1.67 7.80
N VAL A 140 2.91 -0.48 8.15
CA VAL A 140 3.51 0.35 9.19
C VAL A 140 3.41 -0.32 10.58
N TYR A 141 2.31 -1.02 10.85
CA TYR A 141 2.11 -1.84 12.05
C TYR A 141 3.09 -3.03 12.11
N GLU A 142 3.30 -3.71 10.98
CA GLU A 142 4.26 -4.82 10.86
C GLU A 142 5.72 -4.36 10.97
N GLU A 143 6.06 -3.22 10.37
CA GLU A 143 7.37 -2.54 10.52
C GLU A 143 7.66 -2.22 12.00
N ASN A 144 6.64 -1.82 12.76
CA ASN A 144 6.73 -1.48 14.19
C ASN A 144 6.49 -2.66 15.14
N ALA A 145 6.95 -3.86 14.75
CA ALA A 145 6.85 -5.08 15.56
C ALA A 145 5.41 -5.39 16.07
N LYS A 146 4.39 -5.09 15.25
CA LYS A 146 2.96 -5.24 15.54
C LYS A 146 2.47 -4.44 16.76
N ARG A 147 2.97 -3.22 16.95
CA ARG A 147 2.40 -2.26 17.92
C ARG A 147 2.43 -0.84 17.38
N PHE A 148 1.50 -0.02 17.87
CA PHE A 148 1.54 1.43 17.71
C PHE A 148 1.68 2.12 19.08
N ALA A 149 2.34 3.28 19.08
CA ALA A 149 2.44 4.12 20.26
C ALA A 149 1.05 4.57 20.72
N HIS A 150 0.86 4.71 22.04
CA HIS A 150 -0.46 4.98 22.61
C HIS A 150 -1.10 6.26 22.06
N LYS A 151 -0.34 7.35 21.97
CA LYS A 151 -0.75 8.60 21.31
C LYS A 151 -1.30 8.36 19.91
N THR A 152 -0.61 7.56 19.11
CA THR A 152 -0.93 7.30 17.70
C THR A 152 -2.23 6.51 17.56
N VAL A 153 -2.50 5.53 18.43
CA VAL A 153 -3.78 4.81 18.44
C VAL A 153 -4.94 5.74 18.81
N LEU A 154 -4.79 6.59 19.83
CA LEU A 154 -5.84 7.54 20.21
C LEU A 154 -6.08 8.60 19.12
N GLN A 155 -5.01 9.08 18.47
CA GLN A 155 -5.09 9.98 17.32
C GLN A 155 -5.81 9.32 16.12
N LEU A 156 -5.47 8.06 15.79
CA LEU A 156 -6.19 7.30 14.76
C LEU A 156 -7.67 7.13 15.13
N GLY A 157 -7.97 6.76 16.38
CA GLY A 157 -9.35 6.63 16.87
C GLY A 157 -10.17 7.90 16.68
N LEU A 158 -9.62 9.08 16.99
CA LEU A 158 -10.27 10.37 16.75
C LEU A 158 -10.57 10.60 15.25
N ARG A 159 -9.57 10.40 14.38
CA ARG A 159 -9.75 10.60 12.92
C ARG A 159 -10.70 9.58 12.30
N ILE A 160 -10.75 8.35 12.81
CA ILE A 160 -11.71 7.34 12.36
C ILE A 160 -13.12 7.67 12.87
N LEU A 161 -13.30 8.17 14.10
CA LEU A 161 -14.60 8.67 14.56
C LEU A 161 -15.13 9.82 13.68
N ASP A 162 -14.25 10.71 13.20
CA ASP A 162 -14.59 11.77 12.24
C ASP A 162 -15.12 11.21 10.90
N ILE A 163 -14.50 10.12 10.42
CA ILE A 163 -14.93 9.40 9.21
C ILE A 163 -16.25 8.65 9.43
N LEU A 164 -16.39 7.95 10.55
CA LEU A 164 -17.56 7.14 10.87
C LEU A 164 -18.80 8.01 11.06
N GLU A 165 -18.72 9.10 11.81
CA GLU A 165 -19.84 10.04 11.95
C GLU A 165 -20.30 10.55 10.59
N TYR A 166 -19.37 10.93 9.70
CA TYR A 166 -19.71 11.36 8.35
C TYR A 166 -20.45 10.28 7.55
N ILE A 167 -19.88 9.07 7.41
CA ILE A 167 -20.52 8.04 6.57
C ILE A 167 -21.84 7.56 7.18
N HIS A 168 -21.94 7.51 8.50
CA HIS A 168 -23.15 7.13 9.23
C HIS A 168 -24.28 8.15 9.00
N GLU A 169 -23.99 9.46 9.00
CA GLU A 169 -24.98 10.49 8.64
C GLU A 169 -25.34 10.51 7.14
N HIS A 170 -24.51 9.90 6.29
CA HIS A 170 -24.81 9.64 4.87
C HIS A 170 -25.41 8.25 4.62
N GLU A 171 -25.99 7.63 5.65
CA GLU A 171 -26.72 6.35 5.61
C GLU A 171 -25.87 5.08 5.36
N TYR A 172 -24.55 5.17 5.37
CA TYR A 172 -23.65 4.02 5.19
C TYR A 172 -22.91 3.64 6.48
N VAL A 173 -22.59 2.35 6.62
CA VAL A 173 -21.53 1.85 7.51
C VAL A 173 -20.45 1.19 6.67
N HIS A 174 -19.23 1.13 7.19
CA HIS A 174 -18.05 0.57 6.52
C HIS A 174 -17.98 -0.96 6.61
N GLY A 175 -18.19 -1.53 7.80
CA GLY A 175 -18.17 -2.98 8.06
C GLY A 175 -16.79 -3.65 8.09
N ASP A 176 -15.73 -3.01 7.58
CA ASP A 176 -14.38 -3.61 7.48
C ASP A 176 -13.25 -2.63 7.81
N ILE A 177 -13.35 -1.95 8.96
CA ILE A 177 -12.29 -1.05 9.46
C ILE A 177 -11.12 -1.90 9.95
N LYS A 178 -9.90 -1.62 9.46
CA LYS A 178 -8.65 -2.30 9.82
C LYS A 178 -7.45 -1.53 9.28
N ALA A 179 -6.25 -1.83 9.76
CA ALA A 179 -5.02 -1.13 9.37
C ALA A 179 -4.72 -1.20 7.86
N SER A 180 -5.06 -2.30 7.17
CA SER A 180 -4.84 -2.42 5.71
C SER A 180 -5.77 -1.52 4.89
N ASN A 181 -6.89 -1.11 5.47
CA ASN A 181 -7.89 -0.24 4.86
C ASN A 181 -7.71 1.24 5.30
N LEU A 182 -6.64 1.54 6.04
CA LEU A 182 -6.26 2.89 6.42
C LEU A 182 -4.97 3.27 5.67
N LEU A 183 -5.05 4.27 4.79
CA LEU A 183 -3.92 4.72 3.98
C LEU A 183 -3.47 6.13 4.37
N GLN A 184 -2.15 6.37 4.40
CA GLN A 184 -1.60 7.72 4.58
C GLN A 184 -1.73 8.55 3.30
N SER A 185 -1.93 9.86 3.41
CA SER A 185 -1.84 10.78 2.27
C SER A 185 -0.42 10.82 1.70
N CYS A 186 -0.30 10.80 0.36
CA CYS A 186 0.98 11.01 -0.33
C CYS A 186 1.63 12.37 -0.02
N LYS A 187 0.85 13.34 0.49
CA LYS A 187 1.29 14.73 0.72
C LYS A 187 1.46 15.08 2.20
N ASN A 188 0.89 14.29 3.11
CA ASN A 188 0.95 14.56 4.55
C ASN A 188 0.80 13.24 5.33
N PRO A 189 1.88 12.68 5.93
CA PRO A 189 1.81 11.41 6.65
C PRO A 189 0.90 11.43 7.89
N ASN A 190 0.56 12.64 8.39
CA ASN A 190 -0.38 12.85 9.50
C ASN A 190 -1.86 12.79 9.06
N GLN A 191 -2.15 12.65 7.77
CA GLN A 191 -3.51 12.48 7.26
C GLN A 191 -3.74 11.03 6.84
N VAL A 192 -4.61 10.34 7.56
CA VAL A 192 -5.05 8.97 7.25
C VAL A 192 -6.48 8.96 6.71
N TYR A 193 -6.70 8.10 5.72
CA TYR A 193 -7.94 7.92 4.99
C TYR A 193 -8.42 6.47 5.07
N LEU A 194 -9.72 6.27 5.30
CA LEU A 194 -10.36 4.95 5.24
C LEU A 194 -10.74 4.63 3.80
N VAL A 195 -10.35 3.46 3.31
CA VAL A 195 -10.55 3.00 1.92
C VAL A 195 -11.22 1.62 1.87
N ASP A 196 -11.56 1.19 0.65
CA ASP A 196 -12.23 -0.08 0.34
C ASP A 196 -13.64 -0.23 0.93
N TYR A 197 -14.55 0.60 0.42
CA TYR A 197 -15.99 0.54 0.70
C TYR A 197 -16.69 -0.63 -0.03
N GLY A 198 -15.97 -1.69 -0.40
CA GLY A 198 -16.51 -2.88 -1.07
C GLY A 198 -17.50 -3.69 -0.21
N LEU A 199 -17.39 -3.59 1.12
CA LEU A 199 -18.32 -4.17 2.09
C LEU A 199 -19.29 -3.13 2.70
N ALA A 200 -19.21 -1.86 2.27
CA ALA A 200 -20.03 -0.80 2.85
C ALA A 200 -21.53 -1.04 2.61
N TYR A 201 -22.33 -0.81 3.65
CA TYR A 201 -23.75 -1.15 3.68
C TYR A 201 -24.61 0.08 3.94
N ARG A 202 -25.62 0.34 3.08
CA ARG A 202 -26.60 1.42 3.28
C ARG A 202 -27.60 0.98 4.36
N TYR A 203 -27.26 1.22 5.63
CA TYR A 203 -27.99 0.75 6.81
C TYR A 203 -29.27 1.55 7.10
N CYS A 204 -29.38 2.78 6.60
CA CYS A 204 -30.50 3.69 6.87
C CYS A 204 -31.04 4.37 5.58
N PRO A 205 -31.40 3.62 4.53
CA PRO A 205 -31.81 4.21 3.26
C PRO A 205 -33.07 5.08 3.41
N GLU A 206 -32.97 6.33 2.95
CA GLU A 206 -34.02 7.35 3.07
C GLU A 206 -34.47 7.56 4.53
N GLY A 207 -33.51 7.48 5.46
CA GLY A 207 -33.76 7.62 6.90
C GLY A 207 -34.43 6.41 7.57
N VAL A 208 -34.73 5.34 6.82
CA VAL A 208 -35.35 4.12 7.35
C VAL A 208 -34.28 3.11 7.75
N HIS A 209 -34.01 2.99 9.05
CA HIS A 209 -33.06 2.00 9.59
C HIS A 209 -33.47 0.57 9.21
N LYS A 210 -32.51 -0.28 8.84
CA LYS A 210 -32.78 -1.72 8.65
C LYS A 210 -33.07 -2.37 9.99
N ALA A 211 -34.21 -3.05 10.11
CA ALA A 211 -34.58 -3.80 11.30
C ALA A 211 -33.57 -4.90 11.66
N TYR A 212 -33.44 -5.21 12.96
CA TYR A 212 -32.61 -6.32 13.44
C TYR A 212 -33.18 -7.65 12.94
N LYS A 213 -32.40 -8.40 12.16
CA LYS A 213 -32.75 -9.73 11.68
C LYS A 213 -31.51 -10.56 11.42
N GLU A 214 -31.37 -11.67 12.13
CA GLU A 214 -30.29 -12.64 11.91
C GLU A 214 -30.55 -13.46 10.62
N ASP A 215 -29.54 -13.60 9.77
CA ASP A 215 -29.56 -14.46 8.57
C ASP A 215 -28.31 -15.36 8.55
N PRO A 216 -28.44 -16.65 8.95
CA PRO A 216 -27.34 -17.61 8.95
C PRO A 216 -26.63 -17.82 7.60
N LYS A 217 -27.17 -17.31 6.49
CA LYS A 217 -26.55 -17.36 5.15
C LYS A 217 -25.62 -16.18 4.86
N ARG A 218 -25.55 -15.20 5.77
CA ARG A 218 -24.78 -13.95 5.63
C ARG A 218 -23.87 -13.68 6.83
N CYS A 219 -23.58 -14.71 7.62
CA CYS A 219 -22.66 -14.63 8.74
C CYS A 219 -21.21 -14.41 8.30
N HIS A 220 -20.46 -13.70 9.14
CA HIS A 220 -19.01 -13.53 9.04
C HIS A 220 -18.52 -12.73 7.81
N ASP A 221 -19.38 -11.86 7.25
CA ASP A 221 -18.93 -10.79 6.35
C ASP A 221 -17.93 -9.86 7.09
N GLY A 222 -16.88 -9.43 6.40
CA GLY A 222 -15.77 -8.64 6.97
C GLY A 222 -14.60 -9.47 7.48
N THR A 223 -13.63 -8.80 8.09
CA THR A 223 -12.40 -9.42 8.61
C THR A 223 -12.63 -10.11 9.95
N ILE A 224 -12.48 -11.43 10.03
CA ILE A 224 -12.98 -12.27 11.14
C ILE A 224 -12.52 -11.84 12.53
N GLU A 225 -11.26 -11.43 12.67
CA GLU A 225 -10.67 -10.96 13.92
C GLU A 225 -11.32 -9.66 14.42
N TYR A 226 -11.78 -8.77 13.53
CA TYR A 226 -12.37 -7.46 13.90
C TYR A 226 -13.90 -7.39 13.73
N THR A 227 -14.51 -8.18 12.84
CA THR A 227 -15.93 -8.04 12.48
C THR A 227 -16.86 -8.19 13.68
N SER A 228 -17.96 -7.44 13.69
CA SER A 228 -18.84 -7.29 14.85
C SER A 228 -19.63 -8.56 15.19
N ILE A 229 -20.10 -8.66 16.43
CA ILE A 229 -21.00 -9.73 16.89
C ILE A 229 -22.27 -9.79 16.01
N ASP A 230 -22.79 -8.64 15.57
CA ASP A 230 -23.93 -8.55 14.65
C ASP A 230 -23.61 -9.20 13.28
N ALA A 231 -22.43 -8.94 12.73
CA ALA A 231 -21.98 -9.57 11.47
C ALA A 231 -21.71 -11.08 11.64
N HIS A 232 -21.18 -11.52 12.79
CA HIS A 232 -21.08 -12.95 13.11
C HIS A 232 -22.44 -13.66 13.18
N LYS A 233 -23.50 -12.94 13.55
CA LYS A 233 -24.90 -13.41 13.54
C LYS A 233 -25.61 -13.24 12.18
N GLY A 234 -24.91 -12.71 11.17
CA GLY A 234 -25.49 -12.43 9.86
C GLY A 234 -26.56 -11.35 9.87
N VAL A 235 -26.55 -10.47 10.88
CA VAL A 235 -27.38 -9.27 10.94
C VAL A 235 -26.81 -8.25 9.96
N ALA A 236 -27.67 -7.43 9.36
CA ALA A 236 -27.23 -6.30 8.56
C ALA A 236 -26.33 -5.36 9.39
N PRO A 237 -25.14 -4.94 8.90
CA PRO A 237 -24.28 -4.03 9.63
C PRO A 237 -24.97 -2.69 9.98
N SER A 238 -24.77 -2.22 11.22
CA SER A 238 -25.25 -0.91 11.70
C SER A 238 -24.16 -0.15 12.46
N ARG A 239 -24.44 1.11 12.84
CA ARG A 239 -23.48 2.08 13.39
C ARG A 239 -22.69 1.57 14.59
N ARG A 240 -23.31 0.75 15.46
CA ARG A 240 -22.62 0.16 16.61
C ARG A 240 -21.57 -0.87 16.21
N GLY A 241 -21.78 -1.56 15.09
CA GLY A 241 -20.84 -2.54 14.54
C GLY A 241 -19.52 -1.89 14.13
N ASP A 242 -19.57 -0.75 13.44
CA ASP A 242 -18.36 0.00 13.07
C ASP A 242 -17.58 0.52 14.30
N LEU A 243 -18.28 0.94 15.36
CA LEU A 243 -17.63 1.32 16.62
C LEU A 243 -17.06 0.11 17.37
N GLU A 244 -17.72 -1.05 17.32
CA GLU A 244 -17.21 -2.32 17.87
C GLU A 244 -15.92 -2.77 17.15
N ILE A 245 -15.92 -2.71 15.82
CA ILE A 245 -14.76 -3.01 14.97
C ILE A 245 -13.59 -2.05 15.28
N LEU A 246 -13.87 -0.74 15.40
CA LEU A 246 -12.86 0.25 15.80
C LEU A 246 -12.29 -0.02 17.20
N GLY A 247 -13.14 -0.41 18.15
CA GLY A 247 -12.72 -0.83 19.49
C GLY A 247 -11.74 -2.01 19.47
N TYR A 248 -12.05 -3.06 18.70
CA TYR A 248 -11.15 -4.20 18.51
C TYR A 248 -9.85 -3.82 17.76
N CYS A 249 -9.91 -2.90 16.79
CA CYS A 249 -8.70 -2.37 16.14
C CYS A 249 -7.80 -1.63 17.13
N MET A 250 -8.34 -0.70 17.94
CA MET A 250 -7.55 0.04 18.92
C MET A 250 -6.96 -0.87 20.00
N LEU A 251 -7.71 -1.88 20.46
CA LEU A 251 -7.19 -2.93 21.33
C LEU A 251 -5.97 -3.61 20.69
N HIS A 252 -6.14 -4.19 19.50
CA HIS A 252 -5.08 -4.92 18.79
C HIS A 252 -3.83 -4.06 18.52
N TRP A 253 -4.00 -2.79 18.12
CA TRP A 253 -2.88 -1.88 17.86
C TRP A 253 -2.04 -1.54 19.10
N LEU A 254 -2.65 -1.57 20.30
CA LEU A 254 -1.97 -1.32 21.58
C LEU A 254 -1.36 -2.60 22.19
N SER A 255 -2.14 -3.69 22.24
CA SER A 255 -1.76 -4.95 22.88
C SER A 255 -0.85 -5.83 22.00
N GLY A 256 -0.87 -5.62 20.68
CA GLY A 256 -0.24 -6.49 19.70
C GLY A 256 -0.95 -7.83 19.48
N HIS A 257 -2.11 -8.06 20.11
CA HIS A 257 -2.88 -9.31 20.00
C HIS A 257 -4.37 -9.15 20.39
N LEU A 258 -5.24 -10.07 19.96
CA LEU A 258 -6.63 -10.21 20.40
C LEU A 258 -6.90 -11.57 21.07
N PRO A 259 -7.80 -11.69 22.06
CA PRO A 259 -8.02 -12.94 22.83
C PRO A 259 -8.57 -14.16 22.05
N TRP A 260 -8.77 -14.03 20.73
CA TRP A 260 -9.31 -15.06 19.84
C TRP A 260 -8.47 -15.29 18.58
N GLU A 261 -7.30 -14.66 18.46
CA GLU A 261 -6.50 -14.68 17.21
C GLU A 261 -5.87 -16.02 16.85
N ASP A 262 -5.63 -16.90 17.83
CA ASP A 262 -5.12 -18.25 17.56
C ASP A 262 -6.16 -19.17 16.90
N ASN A 263 -7.45 -18.81 17.00
CA ASN A 263 -8.58 -19.67 16.61
C ASN A 263 -9.47 -19.05 15.51
N LEU A 264 -8.93 -18.16 14.69
CA LEU A 264 -9.68 -17.49 13.59
C LEU A 264 -10.27 -18.45 12.53
N LYS A 265 -9.89 -19.73 12.54
CA LYS A 265 -10.49 -20.76 11.67
C LYS A 265 -11.86 -21.25 12.14
N ASP A 266 -12.26 -20.95 13.38
CA ASP A 266 -13.60 -21.23 13.91
C ASP A 266 -14.37 -19.92 14.17
N PRO A 267 -15.27 -19.52 13.25
CA PRO A 267 -16.06 -18.32 13.41
C PRO A 267 -17.02 -18.34 14.60
N ASN A 268 -17.43 -19.52 15.09
CA ASN A 268 -18.27 -19.62 16.29
C ASN A 268 -17.43 -19.36 17.54
N PHE A 269 -16.23 -19.95 17.65
CA PHE A 269 -15.31 -19.64 18.74
C PHE A 269 -15.00 -18.14 18.82
N VAL A 270 -14.74 -17.49 17.69
CA VAL A 270 -14.47 -16.05 17.62
C VAL A 270 -15.70 -15.24 18.07
N ARG A 271 -16.90 -15.55 17.54
CA ARG A 271 -18.17 -14.92 17.97
C ARG A 271 -18.38 -15.05 19.47
N ASP A 272 -18.28 -16.25 20.01
CA ASP A 272 -18.61 -16.53 21.40
C ASP A 272 -17.58 -15.93 22.35
N SER A 273 -16.32 -15.84 21.93
CA SER A 273 -15.27 -15.09 22.63
C SER A 273 -15.54 -13.60 22.65
N LYS A 274 -15.97 -13.01 21.52
CA LYS A 274 -16.39 -11.60 21.44
C LYS A 274 -17.60 -11.30 22.33
N ILE A 275 -18.61 -12.19 22.35
CA ILE A 275 -19.79 -12.07 23.23
C ILE A 275 -19.37 -12.06 24.71
N ARG A 276 -18.56 -13.04 25.17
CA ARG A 276 -18.05 -13.06 26.55
C ARG A 276 -17.27 -11.79 26.90
N CYS A 277 -16.39 -11.35 26.01
CA CYS A 277 -15.57 -10.15 26.21
C CYS A 277 -16.38 -8.84 26.17
N ARG A 278 -17.50 -8.80 25.43
CA ARG A 278 -18.46 -7.67 25.46
C ARG A 278 -19.25 -7.66 26.76
N GLU A 279 -19.61 -8.82 27.31
CA GLU A 279 -20.30 -8.86 28.59
C GLU A 279 -19.39 -8.50 29.76
N ASN A 280 -18.15 -8.97 29.75
CA ASN A 280 -17.13 -8.65 30.76
C ASN A 280 -15.96 -7.86 30.14
N VAL A 281 -16.12 -6.54 30.02
CA VAL A 281 -15.07 -5.66 29.46
C VAL A 281 -13.81 -5.66 30.34
N SER A 282 -13.93 -5.88 31.66
CA SER A 282 -12.74 -6.01 32.53
C SER A 282 -11.87 -7.19 32.11
N GLU A 283 -12.48 -8.36 31.91
CA GLU A 283 -11.76 -9.57 31.46
C GLU A 283 -11.15 -9.42 30.06
N LEU A 284 -11.79 -8.66 29.16
CA LEU A 284 -11.20 -8.28 27.88
C LEU A 284 -9.92 -7.44 28.07
N MET A 285 -9.96 -6.44 28.96
CA MET A 285 -8.80 -5.61 29.28
C MET A 285 -7.70 -6.40 29.99
N ASP A 286 -8.06 -7.35 30.85
CA ASP A 286 -7.12 -8.23 31.57
C ASP A 286 -6.36 -9.15 30.60
N LYS A 287 -7.05 -9.70 29.59
CA LYS A 287 -6.44 -10.55 28.56
C LYS A 287 -5.53 -9.78 27.62
N CYS A 288 -5.98 -8.62 27.11
CA CYS A 288 -5.19 -7.80 26.20
C CYS A 288 -3.99 -7.09 26.89
N PHE A 289 -4.10 -6.80 28.19
CA PHE A 289 -3.10 -6.06 28.96
C PHE A 289 -2.85 -6.73 30.32
N PRO A 290 -2.02 -7.79 30.39
CA PRO A 290 -1.71 -8.49 31.64
C PRO A 290 -0.90 -7.63 32.65
N GLY A 291 -0.37 -6.47 32.22
CA GLY A 291 0.32 -5.52 33.09
C GLY A 291 -0.62 -4.70 33.99
N LYS A 292 -0.05 -4.02 34.98
CA LYS A 292 -0.81 -3.14 35.90
C LYS A 292 -1.39 -1.90 35.21
N ASN A 293 -0.72 -1.38 34.18
CA ASN A 293 -1.12 -0.16 33.48
C ASN A 293 -2.00 -0.52 32.28
N LYS A 294 -3.32 -0.40 32.44
CA LYS A 294 -4.31 -0.68 31.40
C LYS A 294 -4.90 0.63 30.85
N PRO A 295 -5.10 0.77 29.53
CA PRO A 295 -5.63 1.98 28.94
C PRO A 295 -7.13 2.15 29.27
N ASP A 296 -7.44 3.03 30.23
CA ASP A 296 -8.78 3.17 30.81
C ASP A 296 -9.78 3.82 29.85
N GLU A 297 -9.31 4.71 28.98
CA GLU A 297 -10.07 5.22 27.82
C GLU A 297 -10.55 4.09 26.90
N ILE A 298 -9.76 3.04 26.67
CA ILE A 298 -10.18 1.90 25.84
C ILE A 298 -11.26 1.09 26.55
N ARG A 299 -11.12 0.86 27.87
CA ARG A 299 -12.16 0.24 28.70
C ARG A 299 -13.47 1.03 28.63
N LYS A 300 -13.41 2.34 28.85
CA LYS A 300 -14.55 3.27 28.77
C LYS A 300 -15.19 3.30 27.38
N TYR A 301 -14.37 3.24 26.32
CA TYR A 301 -14.84 3.17 24.95
C TYR A 301 -15.65 1.89 24.72
N MET A 302 -15.11 0.72 25.10
CA MET A 302 -15.78 -0.57 24.93
C MET A 302 -17.07 -0.68 25.78
N GLU A 303 -17.08 -0.20 27.01
CA GLU A 303 -18.29 -0.07 27.83
C GLU A 303 -19.35 0.83 27.16
N LYS A 304 -18.92 1.93 26.51
CA LYS A 304 -19.85 2.81 25.81
C LYS A 304 -20.39 2.20 24.52
N VAL A 305 -19.61 1.39 23.80
CA VAL A 305 -20.10 0.59 22.65
C VAL A 305 -21.06 -0.50 23.13
N LYS A 306 -20.78 -1.18 24.26
CA LYS A 306 -21.63 -2.23 24.84
C LYS A 306 -23.07 -1.76 25.01
N GLN A 307 -23.25 -0.51 25.49
CA GLN A 307 -24.54 0.12 25.77
C GLN A 307 -25.39 0.41 24.53
N LEU A 308 -24.82 0.46 23.32
CA LEU A 308 -25.54 0.84 22.11
C LEU A 308 -26.56 -0.23 21.67
N SER A 309 -27.83 0.18 21.59
CA SER A 309 -28.85 -0.61 20.89
C SER A 309 -28.59 -0.62 19.38
N TYR A 310 -29.15 -1.60 18.67
CA TYR A 310 -28.80 -1.87 17.27
C TYR A 310 -29.17 -0.71 16.30
N GLU A 311 -30.25 0.01 16.59
CA GLU A 311 -30.75 1.12 15.78
C GLU A 311 -30.32 2.50 16.32
N GLU A 312 -29.57 2.54 17.42
CA GLU A 312 -29.17 3.79 18.09
C GLU A 312 -28.31 4.67 17.19
N LYS A 313 -28.45 5.99 17.32
CA LYS A 313 -27.49 6.95 16.80
C LYS A 313 -26.43 7.21 17.88
N PRO A 314 -25.17 6.76 17.70
CA PRO A 314 -24.12 6.99 18.67
C PRO A 314 -23.87 8.48 18.88
N VAL A 315 -23.62 8.88 20.13
CA VAL A 315 -23.20 10.25 20.46
C VAL A 315 -21.67 10.33 20.28
N TYR A 316 -21.20 10.48 19.04
CA TYR A 316 -19.76 10.52 18.72
C TYR A 316 -18.94 11.52 19.55
N PRO A 317 -19.45 12.71 19.95
CA PRO A 317 -18.74 13.60 20.86
C PRO A 317 -18.33 12.92 22.19
N HIS A 318 -19.13 12.00 22.74
CA HIS A 318 -18.76 11.25 23.95
C HIS A 318 -17.61 10.27 23.69
N PHE A 319 -17.62 9.59 22.54
CA PHE A 319 -16.53 8.70 22.14
C PHE A 319 -15.23 9.48 21.89
N ARG A 320 -15.31 10.68 21.31
CA ARG A 320 -14.16 11.59 21.16
C ARG A 320 -13.63 12.06 22.51
N GLU A 321 -14.49 12.48 23.43
CA GLU A 321 -14.04 12.95 24.76
C GLU A 321 -13.34 11.83 25.55
N ILE A 322 -13.79 10.57 25.43
CA ILE A 322 -13.08 9.42 26.02
C ILE A 322 -11.64 9.33 25.50
N LEU A 323 -11.42 9.41 24.18
CA LEU A 323 -10.07 9.35 23.60
C LEU A 323 -9.24 10.61 23.88
N LEU A 324 -9.87 11.79 23.94
CA LEU A 324 -9.21 13.05 24.32
C LEU A 324 -8.75 13.04 25.78
N GLN A 325 -9.52 12.42 26.69
CA GLN A 325 -9.10 12.22 28.07
C GLN A 325 -7.98 11.18 28.19
N GLY A 326 -7.96 10.16 27.32
CA GLY A 326 -6.82 9.27 27.17
C GLY A 326 -5.55 9.99 26.73
N LEU A 327 -5.64 10.93 25.77
CA LEU A 327 -4.49 11.76 25.40
C LEU A 327 -4.01 12.62 26.58
N LYS A 328 -4.92 13.26 27.31
CA LYS A 328 -4.60 14.06 28.50
C LYS A 328 -3.94 13.23 29.60
N SER A 329 -4.40 11.99 29.85
CA SER A 329 -3.86 11.12 30.90
C SER A 329 -2.42 10.69 30.65
N ILE A 330 -2.01 10.58 29.38
CA ILE A 330 -0.61 10.33 28.97
C ILE A 330 0.20 11.61 28.70
N GLY A 331 -0.28 12.77 29.13
CA GLY A 331 0.42 14.07 28.95
C GLY A 331 0.48 14.57 27.51
N GLN A 332 -0.41 14.11 26.64
CA GLN A 332 -0.52 14.48 25.23
C GLN A 332 -1.80 15.29 24.95
N LYS A 333 -1.91 15.79 23.71
CA LYS A 333 -3.07 16.55 23.21
C LYS A 333 -3.41 16.15 21.79
N ASP A 334 -4.61 16.52 21.30
CA ASP A 334 -4.92 16.43 19.88
C ASP A 334 -4.21 17.54 19.07
N ASP A 335 -2.94 17.29 18.75
CA ASP A 335 -2.15 18.07 17.80
C ASP A 335 -2.43 17.66 16.34
N GLY A 336 -2.90 16.45 16.12
CA GLY A 336 -3.12 15.80 14.84
C GLY A 336 -1.85 15.15 14.28
N VAL A 337 -0.83 14.90 15.12
CA VAL A 337 0.41 14.24 14.71
C VAL A 337 0.28 12.73 14.87
N LEU A 338 0.53 11.98 13.80
CA LEU A 338 0.56 10.52 13.80
C LEU A 338 2.02 10.06 13.81
N ASP A 339 2.52 9.78 15.01
CA ASP A 339 3.86 9.26 15.18
C ASP A 339 3.87 7.74 14.96
N PHE A 340 4.33 7.35 13.78
CA PHE A 340 4.53 5.96 13.41
C PHE A 340 5.96 5.46 13.67
N GLY A 341 6.75 6.18 14.47
CA GLY A 341 7.98 5.72 15.13
C GLY A 341 8.77 4.67 14.35
N LEU A 342 9.37 5.05 13.21
CA LEU A 342 10.39 4.22 12.59
C LEU A 342 11.51 4.03 13.61
N SER A 343 11.68 2.81 14.12
CA SER A 343 12.82 2.48 14.97
C SER A 343 14.08 2.40 14.12
N GLU A 344 14.67 3.57 13.84
CA GLU A 344 16.13 3.61 13.79
C GLU A 344 16.66 3.07 15.12
N ASN A 345 17.72 2.26 15.05
CA ASN A 345 18.13 1.41 16.17
C ASN A 345 18.34 2.26 17.42
N GLY A 346 17.75 1.82 18.53
CA GLY A 346 17.84 2.56 19.78
C GLY A 346 19.29 2.64 20.24
N ASP A 347 19.68 3.81 20.75
CA ASP A 347 20.85 3.91 21.60
C ASP A 347 20.67 4.93 22.73
N VAL A 348 21.52 4.78 23.73
CA VAL A 348 21.45 5.46 25.04
C VAL A 348 21.79 6.95 24.93
N GLN A 349 21.30 7.74 25.89
CA GLN A 349 21.59 9.17 26.05
C GLN A 349 23.07 9.55 25.83
N THR A 350 23.34 10.43 24.85
CA THR A 350 24.41 11.45 24.95
C THR A 350 24.02 12.72 24.18
N ASN A 351 24.56 13.87 24.62
CA ASN A 351 24.27 15.20 24.11
C ASN A 351 25.14 15.59 22.88
N PRO A 352 24.82 16.68 22.15
CA PRO A 352 25.07 16.75 20.71
C PRO A 352 26.41 17.43 20.30
N VAL A 353 27.12 16.84 19.33
CA VAL A 353 28.20 17.51 18.58
C VAL A 353 28.23 17.10 17.09
N GLN A 354 27.99 18.11 16.25
CA GLN A 354 28.46 18.34 14.86
C GLN A 354 28.30 17.30 13.73
N LYS A 355 28.00 17.87 12.56
CA LYS A 355 27.62 17.23 11.29
C LYS A 355 28.79 17.31 10.30
N MET A 356 29.27 16.19 9.79
CA MET A 356 30.03 16.11 8.53
C MET A 356 29.61 14.87 7.74
N ALA A 357 29.57 14.98 6.40
CA ALA A 357 28.88 14.04 5.52
C ALA A 357 29.81 13.02 4.85
N ALA A 358 29.39 11.75 4.81
CA ALA A 358 30.00 10.69 3.99
C ALA A 358 29.04 9.48 3.80
N GLU A 359 27.78 9.73 3.41
CA GLU A 359 26.77 8.67 3.21
C GLU A 359 26.44 8.48 1.72
N GLY A 360 26.41 7.23 1.27
CA GLY A 360 26.18 6.89 -0.15
C GLY A 360 26.72 5.54 -0.62
N GLN A 361 27.57 4.86 0.16
CA GLN A 361 28.13 3.54 -0.19
C GLN A 361 28.00 2.45 0.88
N SER A 362 27.75 2.82 2.14
CA SER A 362 27.41 1.90 3.24
C SER A 362 26.08 1.17 3.00
N ASP A 363 25.05 1.91 2.59
CA ASP A 363 23.66 1.45 2.71
C ASP A 363 23.29 0.41 1.65
N ILE A 364 23.93 0.48 0.48
CA ILE A 364 23.79 -0.52 -0.58
C ILE A 364 24.35 -1.88 -0.10
N MET A 365 25.50 -1.88 0.59
CA MET A 365 26.07 -3.12 1.14
C MET A 365 25.26 -3.66 2.33
N ALA A 366 24.75 -2.79 3.20
CA ALA A 366 23.88 -3.19 4.30
C ALA A 366 22.55 -3.80 3.78
N SER A 367 21.98 -3.21 2.72
CA SER A 367 20.79 -3.70 2.03
C SER A 367 20.98 -5.09 1.41
N ASP A 368 22.03 -5.28 0.59
CA ASP A 368 22.35 -6.56 -0.04
C ASP A 368 22.67 -7.66 1.00
N MET A 369 23.39 -7.32 2.09
CA MET A 369 23.64 -8.25 3.19
C MET A 369 22.36 -8.68 3.90
N LYS A 370 21.40 -7.76 4.11
CA LYS A 370 20.07 -8.06 4.69
C LYS A 370 19.21 -8.91 3.74
N ALA A 371 19.32 -8.71 2.42
CA ALA A 371 18.64 -9.52 1.41
C ALA A 371 19.19 -10.96 1.36
N ARG A 372 20.52 -11.13 1.39
CA ARG A 372 21.18 -12.44 1.38
C ARG A 372 20.87 -13.26 2.62
N MET A 373 20.77 -12.64 3.79
CA MET A 373 20.39 -13.33 5.03
C MET A 373 18.97 -13.92 4.92
N LYS A 374 17.99 -13.14 4.44
CA LYS A 374 16.61 -13.61 4.22
C LYS A 374 16.53 -14.79 3.26
N GLN A 375 17.32 -14.76 2.18
CA GLN A 375 17.37 -15.88 1.22
C GLN A 375 17.94 -17.15 1.85
N ARG A 376 18.88 -17.08 2.82
CA ARG A 376 19.42 -18.26 3.52
C ARG A 376 18.37 -18.93 4.39
N CYS A 377 17.58 -18.18 5.16
CA CYS A 377 16.45 -18.72 5.94
C CYS A 377 15.46 -19.49 5.05
N ILE A 378 15.21 -18.99 3.84
CA ILE A 378 14.30 -19.64 2.88
C ILE A 378 14.94 -20.90 2.28
N ILE A 379 16.26 -20.93 2.04
CA ILE A 379 16.97 -22.15 1.62
C ILE A 379 16.92 -23.21 2.72
N GLU A 380 17.11 -22.83 3.99
CA GLU A 380 17.00 -23.72 5.16
C GLU A 380 15.60 -24.34 5.25
N PHE A 381 14.55 -23.51 5.24
CA PHE A 381 13.16 -23.96 5.29
C PHE A 381 12.80 -24.89 4.13
N LEU A 382 13.13 -24.51 2.89
CA LEU A 382 12.82 -25.32 1.71
C LEU A 382 13.67 -26.59 1.62
N HIS A 383 14.85 -26.61 2.22
CA HIS A 383 15.64 -27.82 2.38
C HIS A 383 14.99 -28.80 3.38
N ALA A 384 14.45 -28.30 4.49
CA ALA A 384 13.68 -29.11 5.44
C ALA A 384 12.41 -29.70 4.79
N GLU A 385 11.76 -28.97 3.87
CA GLU A 385 10.70 -29.49 2.99
C GLU A 385 11.18 -30.52 1.93
N LYS A 386 12.47 -30.86 1.89
CA LYS A 386 13.12 -31.77 0.93
C LYS A 386 13.02 -31.31 -0.54
N ILE A 387 12.92 -29.99 -0.78
CA ILE A 387 12.87 -29.42 -2.13
C ILE A 387 14.27 -29.42 -2.76
N ALA A 388 14.38 -29.79 -4.05
CA ALA A 388 15.66 -29.86 -4.74
C ALA A 388 16.28 -28.46 -4.97
N PRO A 389 17.62 -28.28 -4.94
CA PRO A 389 18.27 -26.96 -5.04
C PRO A 389 17.90 -26.12 -6.27
N ILE A 390 17.56 -26.76 -7.39
CA ILE A 390 17.09 -26.08 -8.62
C ILE A 390 15.70 -25.46 -8.41
N ASP A 391 14.81 -26.18 -7.74
CA ASP A 391 13.45 -25.73 -7.44
C ASP A 391 13.46 -24.67 -6.33
N ILE A 392 14.36 -24.78 -5.34
CA ILE A 392 14.63 -23.73 -4.35
C ILE A 392 15.03 -22.43 -5.05
N ARG A 393 16.01 -22.47 -5.98
CA ARG A 393 16.39 -21.28 -6.76
C ARG A 393 15.21 -20.72 -7.57
N ARG A 394 14.39 -21.56 -8.20
CA ARG A 394 13.21 -21.11 -8.96
C ARG A 394 12.19 -20.42 -8.05
N ARG A 395 11.94 -20.94 -6.85
CA ARG A 395 11.06 -20.29 -5.85
C ARG A 395 11.64 -18.95 -5.38
N LEU A 396 12.95 -18.87 -5.12
CA LEU A 396 13.62 -17.61 -4.77
C LEU A 396 13.56 -16.59 -5.91
N LEU A 397 13.76 -17.01 -7.17
CA LEU A 397 13.74 -16.13 -8.34
C LEU A 397 12.40 -15.42 -8.52
N ASN A 398 11.29 -16.11 -8.24
CA ASN A 398 9.94 -15.55 -8.26
C ASN A 398 9.69 -14.47 -7.19
N VAL A 399 10.52 -14.41 -6.14
CA VAL A 399 10.36 -13.51 -4.98
C VAL A 399 11.41 -12.39 -4.98
N TYR A 400 12.65 -12.68 -5.37
CA TYR A 400 13.80 -11.78 -5.28
C TYR A 400 14.29 -11.25 -6.64
N GLY A 401 13.80 -11.78 -7.77
CA GLY A 401 14.20 -11.34 -9.11
C GLY A 401 15.73 -11.39 -9.29
N ASP A 402 16.30 -10.34 -9.86
CA ASP A 402 17.75 -10.25 -10.14
C ASP A 402 18.65 -10.27 -8.89
N GLN A 403 18.08 -10.07 -7.70
CA GLN A 403 18.81 -10.18 -6.42
C GLN A 403 18.93 -11.64 -5.92
N THR A 404 18.46 -12.62 -6.69
CA THR A 404 18.45 -14.04 -6.29
C THR A 404 19.84 -14.67 -6.35
N VAL A 405 20.23 -15.34 -5.26
CA VAL A 405 21.50 -16.09 -5.21
C VAL A 405 21.58 -17.19 -6.29
N ASP A 406 22.80 -17.44 -6.78
CA ASP A 406 23.03 -18.45 -7.82
C ASP A 406 22.77 -19.89 -7.33
N VAL A 407 22.57 -20.82 -8.28
CA VAL A 407 22.28 -22.23 -7.95
C VAL A 407 23.43 -22.91 -7.20
N SER A 408 24.66 -22.43 -7.42
CA SER A 408 25.88 -22.90 -6.76
C SER A 408 25.87 -22.56 -5.27
N THR A 409 25.36 -21.39 -4.92
CA THR A 409 25.18 -20.88 -3.55
C THR A 409 24.03 -21.61 -2.88
N VAL A 410 22.89 -21.79 -3.55
CA VAL A 410 21.79 -22.62 -3.03
C VAL A 410 22.27 -24.05 -2.72
N ARG A 411 23.00 -24.69 -3.65
CA ARG A 411 23.59 -26.02 -3.43
C ARG A 411 24.56 -26.05 -2.25
N ARG A 412 25.41 -25.03 -2.09
CA ARG A 412 26.36 -24.92 -0.96
C ARG A 412 25.63 -24.85 0.39
N TRP A 413 24.57 -24.04 0.48
CA TRP A 413 23.76 -23.92 1.69
C TRP A 413 22.97 -25.20 1.99
N VAL A 414 22.38 -25.85 0.98
CA VAL A 414 21.75 -27.17 1.14
C VAL A 414 22.72 -28.21 1.69
N VAL A 415 23.96 -28.30 1.17
CA VAL A 415 24.99 -29.21 1.71
C VAL A 415 25.34 -28.87 3.16
N ARG A 416 25.41 -27.58 3.51
CA ARG A 416 25.70 -27.11 4.87
C ARG A 416 24.61 -27.53 5.86
N PHE A 417 23.34 -27.32 5.51
CA PHE A 417 22.20 -27.73 6.34
C PHE A 417 22.05 -29.27 6.41
N SER A 418 22.29 -30.00 5.32
CA SER A 418 22.38 -31.47 5.34
C SER A 418 23.47 -32.01 6.28
N SER A 419 24.46 -31.18 6.63
CA SER A 419 25.55 -31.50 7.56
C SER A 419 25.26 -31.07 9.01
N GLY A 420 24.05 -30.55 9.29
CA GLY A 420 23.62 -30.09 10.62
C GLY A 420 24.11 -28.70 11.03
N ASP A 421 24.70 -27.92 10.12
CA ASP A 421 25.22 -26.58 10.41
C ASP A 421 24.19 -25.49 10.05
N ASN A 422 23.37 -25.13 11.04
CA ASN A 422 22.27 -24.16 10.90
C ASN A 422 22.71 -22.69 11.10
N ASP A 423 24.01 -22.40 11.18
CA ASP A 423 24.48 -21.01 11.30
C ASP A 423 24.36 -20.26 9.96
N LEU A 424 23.45 -19.29 9.90
CA LEU A 424 23.13 -18.52 8.70
C LEU A 424 24.20 -17.46 8.34
N LYS A 425 25.19 -17.20 9.21
CA LYS A 425 26.30 -16.28 8.92
C LYS A 425 27.35 -16.97 8.05
N ASP A 426 28.11 -16.19 7.28
CA ASP A 426 29.31 -16.71 6.64
C ASP A 426 30.41 -16.83 7.70
N LYS A 427 30.88 -18.06 7.95
CA LYS A 427 32.06 -18.28 8.79
C LYS A 427 33.27 -17.60 8.14
N PRO A 428 34.15 -16.92 8.91
CA PRO A 428 35.34 -16.30 8.34
C PRO A 428 36.20 -17.37 7.65
N ARG A 429 36.49 -17.16 6.37
CA ARG A 429 37.38 -18.05 5.61
C ARG A 429 38.80 -17.91 6.16
N SER A 430 39.43 -19.03 6.48
CA SER A 430 40.85 -19.05 6.79
C SER A 430 41.67 -18.53 5.60
N GLY A 431 42.48 -17.49 5.83
CA GLY A 431 43.62 -17.15 4.98
C GLY A 431 43.37 -16.41 3.65
N ARG A 432 42.19 -15.86 3.34
CA ARG A 432 42.02 -15.02 2.12
C ARG A 432 41.13 -13.78 2.34
N PRO A 433 41.55 -12.57 1.92
CA PRO A 433 40.78 -11.34 2.08
C PRO A 433 39.44 -11.36 1.31
N CYS A 434 38.47 -10.58 1.80
CA CYS A 434 37.09 -10.59 1.32
C CYS A 434 36.94 -10.14 -0.14
N THR A 435 37.83 -9.27 -0.63
CA THR A 435 37.90 -8.83 -2.03
C THR A 435 39.30 -9.00 -2.59
N ALA A 436 39.38 -9.33 -3.89
CA ALA A 436 40.62 -9.30 -4.66
C ALA A 436 40.90 -7.93 -5.29
N VAL A 437 39.93 -7.00 -5.19
CA VAL A 437 40.04 -5.60 -5.58
C VAL A 437 40.55 -4.84 -4.35
N THR A 438 41.85 -4.58 -4.33
CA THR A 438 42.56 -3.83 -3.28
C THR A 438 43.49 -2.82 -3.96
N PRO A 439 43.84 -1.69 -3.33
CA PRO A 439 44.73 -0.68 -3.93
C PRO A 439 46.05 -1.29 -4.42
N ARG A 440 46.63 -2.23 -3.66
CA ARG A 440 47.84 -2.98 -4.04
C ARG A 440 47.68 -3.81 -5.32
N ASN A 441 46.51 -4.39 -5.57
CA ASN A 441 46.25 -5.14 -6.79
C ASN A 441 45.90 -4.24 -7.98
N GLU A 442 45.26 -3.10 -7.74
CA GLU A 442 45.02 -2.06 -8.76
C GLU A 442 46.36 -1.43 -9.20
N GLU A 443 47.29 -1.17 -8.27
CA GLU A 443 48.64 -0.70 -8.56
C GLU A 443 49.48 -1.71 -9.35
N ARG A 444 49.54 -2.99 -8.92
CA ARG A 444 50.23 -4.04 -9.68
C ARG A 444 49.62 -4.27 -11.07
N LEU A 445 48.29 -4.15 -11.21
CA LEU A 445 47.63 -4.19 -12.52
C LEU A 445 48.09 -3.04 -13.43
N ASN A 446 48.21 -1.84 -12.88
CA ASN A 446 48.73 -0.69 -13.61
C ASN A 446 50.19 -0.89 -14.04
N GLN A 447 51.06 -1.39 -13.15
CA GLN A 447 52.46 -1.69 -13.49
C GLN A 447 52.57 -2.74 -14.60
N LEU A 448 51.82 -3.84 -14.51
CA LEU A 448 51.82 -4.91 -15.53
C LEU A 448 51.36 -4.39 -16.90
N ILE A 449 50.27 -3.63 -16.97
CA ILE A 449 49.75 -3.06 -18.22
C ILE A 449 50.73 -2.05 -18.85
N HIS A 450 51.42 -1.22 -18.07
CA HIS A 450 52.44 -0.31 -18.60
C HIS A 450 53.71 -1.05 -19.06
N SER A 451 54.08 -2.13 -18.37
CA SER A 451 55.29 -2.91 -18.71
C SER A 451 55.15 -3.78 -19.96
N ASN A 452 53.92 -4.23 -20.29
CA ASN A 452 53.65 -5.05 -21.46
C ASN A 452 52.26 -4.77 -22.04
N LEU A 453 52.21 -3.99 -23.12
CA LEU A 453 50.97 -3.62 -23.82
C LEU A 453 50.23 -4.80 -24.47
N GLY A 454 50.89 -5.96 -24.63
CA GLY A 454 50.32 -7.18 -25.20
C GLY A 454 49.81 -8.21 -24.18
N ILE A 455 49.92 -7.94 -22.87
CA ILE A 455 49.61 -8.93 -21.83
C ILE A 455 48.14 -9.37 -21.84
N THR A 456 47.89 -10.68 -21.89
CA THR A 456 46.53 -11.21 -21.98
C THR A 456 45.81 -11.15 -20.63
N THR A 457 44.48 -11.12 -20.67
CA THR A 457 43.64 -11.18 -19.46
C THR A 457 43.88 -12.46 -18.63
N ARG A 458 44.35 -13.55 -19.25
CA ARG A 458 44.71 -14.80 -18.55
C ARG A 458 46.01 -14.66 -17.78
N GLU A 459 47.04 -14.08 -18.38
CA GLU A 459 48.33 -13.81 -17.70
C GLU A 459 48.15 -12.81 -16.56
N LEU A 460 47.38 -11.73 -16.77
CA LEU A 460 47.03 -10.78 -15.71
C LEU A 460 46.33 -11.43 -14.51
N CYS A 461 45.44 -12.40 -14.72
CA CYS A 461 44.81 -13.14 -13.62
C CYS A 461 45.83 -13.98 -12.84
N THR A 462 46.79 -14.59 -13.53
CA THR A 462 47.85 -15.42 -12.95
C THR A 462 48.83 -14.57 -12.14
N GLU A 463 49.40 -13.52 -12.72
CA GLU A 463 50.40 -12.63 -12.08
C GLU A 463 49.87 -11.88 -10.84
N LEU A 464 48.58 -11.54 -10.87
CA LEU A 464 47.89 -10.89 -9.74
C LEU A 464 47.29 -11.91 -8.77
N ASN A 465 47.23 -13.21 -9.12
CA ASN A 465 46.56 -14.28 -8.36
C ASN A 465 45.09 -13.94 -7.99
N ILE A 466 44.35 -13.46 -9.00
CA ILE A 466 42.95 -13.02 -8.88
C ILE A 466 42.04 -13.74 -9.88
N GLY A 467 40.74 -13.80 -9.56
CA GLY A 467 39.74 -14.30 -10.50
C GLY A 467 39.39 -13.27 -11.59
N PHE A 468 39.05 -13.76 -12.78
CA PHE A 468 38.67 -12.96 -13.96
C PHE A 468 37.68 -11.83 -13.66
N ASN A 469 36.63 -12.10 -12.87
CA ASN A 469 35.62 -11.09 -12.53
C ASN A 469 36.20 -9.91 -11.74
N ALA A 470 37.19 -10.14 -10.86
CA ALA A 470 37.84 -9.06 -10.11
C ALA A 470 38.76 -8.21 -11.01
N LEU A 471 39.45 -8.85 -11.96
CA LEU A 471 40.24 -8.16 -12.97
C LEU A 471 39.36 -7.26 -13.86
N GLU A 472 38.21 -7.77 -14.30
CA GLU A 472 37.21 -6.99 -15.06
C GLU A 472 36.66 -5.81 -14.27
N THR A 473 36.37 -5.97 -12.96
CA THR A 473 35.96 -4.86 -12.09
C THR A 473 37.02 -3.76 -12.02
N MET A 474 38.30 -4.13 -11.88
CA MET A 474 39.40 -3.14 -11.84
C MET A 474 39.60 -2.44 -13.18
N LYS A 475 39.55 -3.17 -14.30
CA LYS A 475 39.61 -2.56 -15.65
C LYS A 475 38.48 -1.55 -15.88
N LYS A 476 37.25 -1.87 -15.47
CA LYS A 476 36.09 -0.96 -15.59
C LYS A 476 36.22 0.30 -14.73
N ARG A 477 36.73 0.17 -13.49
CA ARG A 477 37.02 1.34 -12.62
C ARG A 477 38.04 2.27 -13.26
N LYS A 478 39.13 1.73 -13.82
CA LYS A 478 40.15 2.52 -14.51
C LYS A 478 39.61 3.25 -15.74
N ALA A 479 38.77 2.59 -16.54
CA ALA A 479 38.12 3.21 -17.70
C ALA A 479 37.19 4.37 -17.29
N ALA A 480 36.46 4.24 -16.18
CA ALA A 480 35.62 5.32 -15.64
C ALA A 480 36.44 6.49 -15.08
N ALA A 481 37.57 6.22 -14.41
CA ALA A 481 38.46 7.26 -13.91
C ALA A 481 39.08 8.08 -15.05
N ALA A 482 39.61 7.41 -16.08
CA ALA A 482 40.18 8.07 -17.26
C ALA A 482 39.15 8.92 -18.02
N ALA A 483 37.89 8.46 -18.09
CA ALA A 483 36.81 9.23 -18.72
C ALA A 483 36.47 10.52 -17.94
N ASN A 484 36.55 10.48 -16.60
CA ASN A 484 36.37 11.67 -15.75
C ASN A 484 37.51 12.67 -15.95
N GLU A 485 38.78 12.22 -15.90
CA GLU A 485 39.96 13.08 -16.12
C GLU A 485 39.91 13.78 -17.48
N SER A 486 39.48 13.09 -18.55
CA SER A 486 39.29 13.72 -19.86
C SER A 486 38.16 14.75 -19.89
N SER A 487 37.13 14.62 -19.04
CA SER A 487 36.03 15.60 -18.98
C SER A 487 36.35 16.86 -18.17
N GLU A 488 37.31 16.76 -17.23
CA GLU A 488 37.80 17.92 -16.48
C GLU A 488 38.82 18.72 -17.33
N ALA A 489 39.67 18.04 -18.11
CA ALA A 489 40.61 18.69 -19.03
C ALA A 489 39.92 19.52 -20.14
N GLU A 490 38.76 19.10 -20.64
CA GLU A 490 37.99 19.87 -21.63
C GLU A 490 37.29 21.11 -21.04
N MET A 491 37.19 21.25 -19.71
CA MET A 491 36.59 22.44 -19.07
C MET A 491 37.58 23.57 -18.79
N GLU A 492 38.90 23.33 -18.77
CA GLU A 492 39.90 24.38 -18.47
C GLU A 492 40.33 25.22 -19.69
N ASP A 493 40.17 24.72 -20.93
CA ASP A 493 40.58 25.44 -22.15
C ASP A 493 39.55 26.51 -22.62
N ALA A 494 38.38 26.59 -21.97
CA ALA A 494 37.28 27.48 -22.35
C ALA A 494 37.31 28.86 -21.63
N GLY A 495 38.48 29.52 -21.57
CA GLY A 495 38.73 30.61 -20.63
C GLY A 495 39.31 31.94 -21.16
N SER A 496 38.60 32.67 -22.05
CA SER A 496 38.80 34.15 -22.18
C SER A 496 37.66 34.89 -22.91
N PRO A 497 37.21 36.07 -22.43
CA PRO A 497 36.11 36.81 -23.05
C PRO A 497 36.57 38.03 -23.88
N GLU A 498 36.07 38.17 -25.11
CA GLU A 498 36.17 39.44 -25.87
C GLU A 498 34.81 40.01 -26.29
N LYS A 499 34.70 41.34 -26.22
CA LYS A 499 33.46 42.11 -26.43
C LYS A 499 33.23 42.39 -27.91
N LYS A 500 31.97 42.32 -28.39
CA LYS A 500 31.46 43.24 -29.44
C LYS A 500 29.92 43.35 -29.49
N LYS A 501 29.48 44.40 -30.19
CA LYS A 501 28.15 45.05 -30.14
C LYS A 501 27.03 44.30 -30.89
N PRO A 502 25.74 44.60 -30.62
CA PRO A 502 24.61 44.03 -31.33
C PRO A 502 24.44 44.61 -32.74
N ALA A 503 23.90 43.81 -33.65
CA ALA A 503 23.52 44.22 -35.00
C ALA A 503 22.08 43.82 -35.35
N SER A 504 21.43 44.71 -36.08
CA SER A 504 20.02 44.79 -36.45
C SER A 504 19.47 43.66 -37.34
N SER A 505 18.18 43.38 -37.15
CA SER A 505 17.13 43.08 -38.15
C SER A 505 17.47 42.50 -39.54
N LYS A 506 16.67 41.50 -39.93
CA LYS A 506 15.99 41.51 -41.25
C LYS A 506 14.74 40.63 -41.23
N ALA A 507 13.68 41.10 -41.89
CA ALA A 507 12.41 40.41 -42.05
C ALA A 507 12.24 39.92 -43.50
N VAL A 508 11.66 38.72 -43.67
CA VAL A 508 11.06 38.21 -44.91
C VAL A 508 9.87 37.35 -44.48
N ALA A 509 8.65 37.90 -44.45
CA ALA A 509 7.69 37.99 -45.56
C ALA A 509 7.02 36.65 -45.93
N THR A 510 5.85 36.44 -45.32
CA THR A 510 4.60 35.90 -45.91
C THR A 510 4.64 34.92 -47.08
N ARG A 511 3.93 33.78 -46.92
CA ARG A 511 3.10 33.25 -48.02
C ARG A 511 1.75 32.74 -47.51
N THR A 512 0.69 33.47 -47.82
CA THR A 512 -0.71 33.12 -47.57
C THR A 512 -1.25 32.19 -48.67
N ARG A 513 -2.21 31.33 -48.32
CA ARG A 513 -3.10 30.66 -49.28
C ARG A 513 -4.52 30.54 -48.71
N LYS A 514 -5.44 31.39 -49.21
CA LYS A 514 -6.86 31.06 -49.39
C LYS A 514 -6.96 30.13 -50.63
N THR A 515 -8.02 29.40 -50.99
CA THR A 515 -9.44 29.28 -50.60
C THR A 515 -9.77 27.77 -50.37
N THR A 516 -10.98 27.20 -50.32
CA THR A 516 -12.39 27.63 -50.55
C THR A 516 -13.36 26.74 -49.74
N SER A 517 -14.61 27.17 -49.57
CA SER A 517 -15.76 26.28 -49.29
C SER A 517 -16.74 26.32 -50.47
N PRO A 518 -17.73 25.39 -50.56
CA PRO A 518 -19.10 25.91 -50.69
C PRO A 518 -20.23 25.09 -50.01
N LYS A 519 -21.06 25.83 -49.23
CA LYS A 519 -22.54 25.88 -49.26
C LYS A 519 -23.43 24.61 -49.23
N THR A 520 -24.03 24.38 -48.06
CA THR A 520 -25.49 24.40 -47.73
C THR A 520 -26.58 23.73 -48.62
N LYS A 521 -27.44 22.93 -47.96
CA LYS A 521 -28.93 22.86 -48.05
C LYS A 521 -29.43 22.28 -46.69
N LYS A 522 -30.32 22.90 -45.89
CA LYS A 522 -31.81 22.95 -45.96
C LYS A 522 -32.46 21.59 -46.36
N SER A 523 -33.52 21.07 -45.74
CA SER A 523 -34.33 21.44 -44.56
C SER A 523 -35.47 20.43 -44.41
N ALA A 524 -35.91 20.05 -43.19
CA ALA A 524 -37.27 19.54 -42.95
C ALA A 524 -37.62 19.53 -41.45
N ALA A 525 -38.83 19.98 -41.11
CA ALA A 525 -39.45 19.79 -39.80
C ALA A 525 -40.60 18.79 -39.94
N THR A 526 -40.96 18.07 -38.86
CA THR A 526 -42.26 17.40 -38.75
C THR A 526 -42.73 17.42 -37.29
N ARG A 527 -44.05 17.56 -37.11
CA ARG A 527 -44.73 17.84 -35.84
C ARG A 527 -45.07 16.58 -35.03
N LYS A 528 -45.27 16.80 -33.72
CA LYS A 528 -46.27 16.18 -32.81
C LYS A 528 -46.83 14.79 -33.18
N ARG A 529 -46.80 13.89 -32.19
CA ARG A 529 -48.05 13.24 -31.74
C ARG A 529 -48.03 12.99 -30.22
N VAL A 530 -49.22 13.09 -29.62
CA VAL A 530 -49.56 12.82 -28.22
C VAL A 530 -50.72 11.81 -28.24
N GLN A 531 -50.97 11.14 -27.11
CA GLN A 531 -51.87 10.00 -26.91
C GLN A 531 -51.26 8.66 -27.41
N LYS A 532 -51.43 7.56 -26.68
CA LYS A 532 -52.41 7.28 -25.61
C LYS A 532 -51.76 6.57 -24.41
#